data_AF-A0A1X0KHR2-F1
#
_entry.id   AF-A0A1X0KHR2-F1
#
_cell.length_a   1.000
_cell.length_b   1.000
_cell.length_c   1.000
_cell.angle_alpha   90.00
_cell.angle_beta   90.00
_cell.angle_gamma   90.00
#
_symmetry.space_group_name_H-M   'P 1'
#
loop_
_entity.id
_entity.type
_entity.pdbx_description
1 polymer ?
#
loop_
_entity_poly.entity_id
_entity_poly.type
_entity_poly.pdbx_seq_one_letter_code
_entity_poly.pdbx_strand_id
1 'polypeptide(L)'
;MKGTKLATIGGLAAAAVALAAPALASPPPSNDYDAPFKNTVNGFGIYQPQDQLAWLGKITCDRIGRGVDGDPYKSANFIQHNLPRGTTQGQAFQFLGAAVDHYCPDQIGFVQRAGAH
;
A
#
# COMPACT_ATOMS: atom_id res chain seq x y z
N MET A 1 29.52 -24.63 -55.98
CA MET A 1 29.77 -24.28 -54.56
C MET A 1 28.43 -24.42 -53.83
N LYS A 2 28.06 -25.61 -53.36
CA LYS A 2 28.11 -26.06 -51.95
C LYS A 2 27.64 -25.03 -50.90
N GLY A 3 26.34 -25.08 -50.61
CA GLY A 3 25.78 -25.22 -49.26
C GLY A 3 25.76 -23.99 -48.35
N THR A 4 24.58 -23.40 -48.17
CA THR A 4 24.28 -22.54 -47.01
C THR A 4 23.36 -23.31 -46.07
N LYS A 5 23.86 -23.59 -44.87
CA LYS A 5 23.23 -24.41 -43.83
C LYS A 5 22.05 -23.67 -43.21
N LEU A 6 20.90 -24.34 -43.11
CA LEU A 6 19.80 -23.98 -42.23
C LEU A 6 20.28 -24.12 -40.77
N ALA A 7 20.46 -23.01 -40.08
CA ALA A 7 20.77 -22.98 -38.66
C ALA A 7 19.48 -23.16 -37.87
N THR A 8 19.41 -24.31 -37.20
CA THR A 8 18.45 -24.71 -36.18
C THR A 8 18.41 -23.67 -35.06
N ILE A 9 17.25 -23.02 -34.86
CA ILE A 9 17.02 -22.19 -33.69
C ILE A 9 16.59 -23.12 -32.55
N GLY A 10 17.54 -23.42 -31.67
CA GLY A 10 17.35 -24.16 -30.43
C GLY A 10 16.48 -23.40 -29.44
N GLY A 11 15.68 -24.16 -28.70
CA GLY A 11 14.69 -23.67 -27.76
C GLY A 11 15.28 -22.97 -26.54
N LEU A 12 14.50 -22.00 -26.06
CA LEU A 12 14.54 -21.51 -24.69
C LEU A 12 13.11 -21.61 -24.15
N ALA A 13 12.85 -22.67 -23.38
CA ALA A 13 11.65 -22.79 -22.58
C ALA A 13 11.69 -21.70 -21.50
N ALA A 14 10.89 -20.65 -21.66
CA ALA A 14 10.68 -19.64 -20.63
C ALA A 14 9.86 -20.27 -19.50
N ALA A 15 10.52 -20.66 -18.42
CA ALA A 15 9.85 -21.00 -17.17
C ALA A 15 9.24 -19.71 -16.57
N ALA A 16 7.97 -19.46 -16.87
CA ALA A 16 7.21 -18.41 -16.22
C ALA A 16 6.94 -18.84 -14.76
N VAL A 17 7.70 -18.28 -13.83
CA VAL A 17 7.38 -18.37 -12.40
C VAL A 17 6.11 -17.55 -12.18
N ALA A 18 4.97 -18.23 -12.14
CA ALA A 18 3.72 -17.63 -11.71
C ALA A 18 3.83 -17.30 -10.22
N LEU A 19 4.23 -16.07 -9.90
CA LEU A 19 4.07 -15.49 -8.58
C LEU A 19 2.57 -15.37 -8.31
N ALA A 20 1.98 -16.40 -7.71
CA ALA A 20 0.66 -16.32 -7.10
C ALA A 20 0.78 -15.43 -5.85
N ALA A 21 0.76 -14.12 -6.06
CA ALA A 21 0.48 -13.19 -4.98
C ALA A 21 -0.95 -13.48 -4.48
N PRO A 22 -1.18 -13.62 -3.16
CA PRO A 22 -2.53 -13.70 -2.66
C PRO A 22 -3.26 -12.43 -3.10
N ALA A 23 -4.33 -12.60 -3.85
CA ALA A 23 -5.28 -11.53 -4.12
C ALA A 23 -5.88 -11.14 -2.77
N LEU A 24 -5.27 -10.14 -2.11
CA LEU A 24 -5.93 -9.35 -1.09
C LEU A 24 -7.12 -8.72 -1.81
N ALA A 25 -8.28 -9.35 -1.66
CA ALA A 25 -9.52 -8.89 -2.27
C ALA A 25 -9.70 -7.41 -1.87
N SER A 26 -9.52 -6.50 -2.83
CA SER A 26 -9.92 -5.12 -2.64
C SER A 26 -11.43 -5.15 -2.34
N PRO A 27 -11.88 -4.59 -1.21
CA PRO A 27 -13.29 -4.58 -0.87
C PRO A 27 -14.13 -3.89 -1.97
N PRO A 28 -15.43 -4.23 -2.08
CA PRO A 28 -16.36 -3.78 -3.13
C PRO A 28 -16.45 -2.24 -3.26
N PRO A 29 -17.05 -1.71 -4.37
CA PRO A 29 -16.94 -0.30 -4.73
C PRO A 29 -17.39 0.66 -3.61
N SER A 30 -16.56 1.69 -3.49
CA SER A 30 -16.48 2.72 -2.47
C SER A 30 -17.70 3.63 -2.43
N ASN A 31 -18.43 3.56 -1.32
CA ASN A 31 -19.01 4.74 -0.66
C ASN A 31 -19.25 4.47 0.83
N ASP A 32 -19.75 3.29 1.20
CA ASP A 32 -20.17 3.01 2.58
C ASP A 32 -19.04 2.46 3.46
N TYR A 33 -18.21 1.56 2.93
CA TYR A 33 -17.10 0.98 3.70
C TYR A 33 -16.01 2.01 4.04
N ASP A 34 -15.70 2.92 3.11
CA ASP A 34 -14.65 3.93 3.30
C ASP A 34 -15.15 5.19 4.06
N ALA A 35 -16.46 5.34 4.27
CA ALA A 35 -17.03 6.50 4.95
C ALA A 35 -16.62 6.59 6.44
N PRO A 36 -16.65 5.50 7.24
CA PRO A 36 -16.09 5.50 8.59
C PRO A 36 -14.63 5.94 8.64
N PHE A 37 -13.79 5.44 7.72
CA PHE A 37 -12.38 5.83 7.65
C PHE A 37 -12.21 7.33 7.40
N LYS A 38 -12.94 7.88 6.42
CA LYS A 38 -12.95 9.32 6.17
C LYS A 38 -13.40 10.11 7.41
N ASN A 39 -14.43 9.67 8.12
CA ASN A 39 -14.93 10.36 9.31
C ASN A 39 -13.87 10.38 10.43
N THR A 40 -13.18 9.26 10.64
CA THR A 40 -12.04 9.18 11.58
C THR A 40 -10.91 10.13 11.19
N VAL A 41 -10.50 10.09 9.92
CA VAL A 41 -9.40 10.92 9.41
C VAL A 41 -9.72 12.42 9.43
N ASN A 42 -10.98 12.79 9.17
CA ASN A 42 -11.47 14.16 9.35
C ASN A 42 -11.37 14.61 10.82
N GLY A 43 -11.53 13.70 11.78
CA GLY A 43 -11.31 13.96 13.21
C GLY A 43 -9.86 14.33 13.57
N PHE A 44 -8.89 13.94 12.73
CA PHE A 44 -7.49 14.35 12.84
C PHE A 44 -7.20 15.69 12.17
N GLY A 45 -8.21 16.35 11.58
CA GLY A 45 -8.05 17.58 10.82
C GLY A 45 -7.51 17.37 9.40
N ILE A 46 -7.62 16.16 8.85
CA ILE A 46 -7.18 15.83 7.48
C ILE A 46 -8.43 15.73 6.60
N TYR A 47 -8.67 16.75 5.77
CA TYR A 47 -9.89 16.85 4.96
C TYR A 47 -9.57 16.70 3.47
N GLN A 48 -9.92 15.56 2.88
CA GLN A 48 -9.76 15.27 1.45
C GLN A 48 -10.95 14.46 0.91
N PRO A 49 -11.09 14.30 -0.42
CA PRO A 49 -12.09 13.41 -1.00
C PRO A 49 -11.96 11.98 -0.46
N GLN A 50 -13.09 11.31 -0.26
CA GLN A 50 -13.14 9.98 0.34
C GLN A 50 -12.24 8.98 -0.39
N ASP A 51 -12.36 8.94 -1.72
CA ASP A 51 -11.65 7.99 -2.56
C ASP A 51 -10.13 8.21 -2.52
N GLN A 52 -9.68 9.45 -2.33
CA GLN A 52 -8.26 9.77 -2.17
C GLN A 52 -7.73 9.29 -0.82
N LEU A 53 -8.46 9.54 0.26
CA LEU A 53 -8.10 9.04 1.59
C LEU A 53 -8.08 7.51 1.59
N ALA A 54 -9.12 6.89 1.06
CA ALA A 54 -9.25 5.43 0.97
C ALA A 54 -8.12 4.81 0.14
N TRP A 55 -7.81 5.39 -1.03
CA TRP A 55 -6.69 4.95 -1.84
C TRP A 55 -5.36 5.04 -1.08
N LEU A 56 -5.10 6.17 -0.39
CA LEU A 56 -3.87 6.36 0.37
C LEU A 56 -3.77 5.38 1.56
N GLY A 57 -4.87 5.08 2.23
CA GLY A 57 -4.92 4.06 3.29
C GLY A 57 -4.61 2.67 2.75
N LYS A 58 -5.29 2.26 1.67
CA LYS A 58 -5.12 0.93 1.03
C LYS A 58 -3.70 0.73 0.49
N ILE A 59 -3.13 1.73 -0.20
CA ILE A 59 -1.76 1.61 -0.73
C ILE A 59 -0.71 1.60 0.39
N THR A 60 -0.96 2.28 1.52
CA THR A 60 -0.08 2.19 2.69
C THR A 60 -0.03 0.76 3.22
N CYS A 61 -1.18 0.09 3.37
CA CYS A 61 -1.24 -1.31 3.77
C CYS A 61 -0.54 -2.26 2.78
N ASP A 62 -0.68 -2.04 1.46
CA ASP A 62 0.03 -2.84 0.45
C ASP A 62 1.56 -2.64 0.55
N ARG A 63 2.02 -1.40 0.78
CA ARG A 63 3.45 -1.10 0.98
C ARG A 63 4.02 -1.80 2.22
N ILE A 64 3.29 -1.80 3.33
CA ILE A 64 3.69 -2.49 4.56
C ILE A 64 3.73 -4.01 4.31
N GLY A 65 2.67 -4.58 3.74
CA GLY A 65 2.58 -6.02 3.47
C GLY A 65 3.67 -6.53 2.51
N ARG A 66 4.14 -5.68 1.59
CA ARG A 66 5.25 -5.99 0.67
C ARG A 66 6.63 -5.66 1.23
N GLY A 67 6.73 -5.13 2.45
CA GLY A 67 8.00 -4.73 3.06
C GLY A 67 8.67 -3.53 2.38
N VAL A 68 7.92 -2.73 1.59
CA VAL A 68 8.42 -1.48 1.01
C VAL A 68 8.70 -0.48 2.13
N ASP A 69 7.79 -0.42 3.11
CA ASP A 69 7.98 0.35 4.33
C ASP A 69 8.55 -0.55 5.41
N GLY A 70 9.86 -0.43 5.65
CA GLY A 70 10.56 -1.24 6.67
C GLY A 70 10.22 -0.87 8.11
N ASP A 71 9.70 0.34 8.34
CA ASP A 71 9.35 0.86 9.66
C ASP A 71 8.16 1.85 9.56
N PRO A 72 7.48 2.14 10.69
CA PRO A 72 6.33 3.05 10.72
C PRO A 72 6.64 4.48 10.31
N TYR A 73 7.87 4.95 10.49
CA TYR A 73 8.26 6.31 10.12
C TYR A 73 8.34 6.46 8.60
N LYS A 74 8.75 5.42 7.87
CA LYS A 74 8.69 5.39 6.40
C LYS A 74 7.26 5.47 5.89
N SER A 75 6.33 4.70 6.47
CA SER A 75 4.91 4.79 6.10
C SER A 75 4.34 6.17 6.43
N ALA A 76 4.61 6.71 7.62
CA ALA A 76 4.16 8.05 8.00
C ALA A 76 4.75 9.14 7.08
N ASN A 77 6.01 9.02 6.68
CA ASN A 77 6.64 9.95 5.74
C ASN A 77 6.00 9.87 4.35
N PHE A 78 5.72 8.66 3.85
CA PHE A 78 5.00 8.44 2.60
C PHE A 78 3.59 9.06 2.65
N ILE A 79 2.83 8.80 3.72
CA ILE A 79 1.51 9.38 3.94
C ILE A 79 1.60 10.91 3.93
N GLN A 80 2.51 11.49 4.71
CA GLN A 80 2.64 12.94 4.84
C GLN A 80 2.95 13.63 3.51
N HIS A 81 3.77 13.01 2.65
CA HIS A 81 4.10 13.55 1.32
C HIS A 81 2.93 13.47 0.33
N ASN A 82 1.96 12.58 0.56
CA ASN A 82 0.78 12.41 -0.29
C ASN A 82 -0.47 13.10 0.28
N LEU A 83 -0.38 13.71 1.46
CA LEU A 83 -1.42 14.53 2.06
C LEU A 83 -1.19 16.03 1.79
N PRO A 84 -2.21 16.88 2.01
CA PRO A 84 -2.07 18.32 1.83
C PRO A 84 -0.88 18.91 2.58
N ARG A 85 -0.29 19.95 1.99
CA ARG A 85 0.79 20.71 2.63
C ARG A 85 0.34 21.22 4.00
N GLY A 86 1.23 21.13 4.98
CA GLY A 86 0.93 21.50 6.37
C GLY A 86 0.42 20.34 7.22
N THR A 87 0.14 19.17 6.63
CA THR A 87 -0.09 17.94 7.40
C THR A 87 1.13 17.65 8.28
N THR A 88 0.90 17.58 9.58
CA THR A 88 1.97 17.33 10.56
C THR A 88 2.38 15.85 10.56
N GLN A 89 3.57 15.56 11.09
CA GLN A 89 4.00 14.17 11.27
C GLN A 89 3.06 13.40 12.22
N GLY A 90 2.55 14.07 13.26
CA GLY A 90 1.56 13.48 14.18
C GLY A 90 0.27 13.08 13.47
N GLN A 91 -0.26 13.96 12.60
CA GLN A 91 -1.42 13.65 11.77
C GLN A 91 -1.16 12.48 10.81
N ALA A 92 0.05 12.39 10.24
CA ALA A 92 0.42 11.26 9.39
C ALA A 92 0.46 9.93 10.17
N PHE A 93 0.90 9.94 11.43
CA PHE A 93 0.83 8.76 12.30
C PHE A 93 -0.60 8.41 12.72
N GLN A 94 -1.46 9.39 12.98
CA GLN A 94 -2.88 9.15 13.24
C GLN A 94 -3.56 8.53 12.01
N PHE A 95 -3.28 9.05 10.82
CA PHE A 95 -3.72 8.46 9.56
C PHE A 95 -3.20 7.02 9.40
N LEU A 96 -1.91 6.78 9.65
CA LEU A 96 -1.31 5.44 9.57
C LEU A 96 -2.03 4.45 10.50
N GLY A 97 -2.26 4.84 11.76
CA GLY A 97 -2.99 4.01 12.72
C GLY A 97 -4.40 3.69 12.25
N ALA A 98 -5.15 4.68 11.77
CA ALA A 98 -6.49 4.48 11.23
C ALA A 98 -6.51 3.62 9.96
N ALA A 99 -5.49 3.76 9.09
CA ALA A 99 -5.39 2.97 7.86
C ALA A 99 -5.11 1.49 8.17
N VAL A 100 -4.19 1.22 9.10
CA VAL A 100 -3.90 -0.15 9.52
C VAL A 100 -5.10 -0.79 10.22
N ASP A 101 -5.73 -0.09 11.16
CA ASP A 101 -6.94 -0.57 11.84
C ASP A 101 -8.07 -0.94 10.86
N HIS A 102 -8.29 -0.09 9.85
CA HIS A 102 -9.42 -0.24 8.95
C HIS A 102 -9.15 -1.19 7.77
N TYR A 103 -7.97 -1.14 7.14
CA TYR A 103 -7.68 -1.86 5.89
C TYR A 103 -6.73 -3.06 6.03
N CYS A 104 -5.90 -3.13 7.07
CA CYS A 104 -4.95 -4.24 7.29
C CYS A 104 -4.71 -4.52 8.79
N PRO A 105 -5.75 -4.91 9.55
CA PRO A 105 -5.66 -5.05 11.01
C PRO A 105 -4.68 -6.14 11.46
N ASP A 106 -4.36 -7.10 10.60
CA ASP A 106 -3.31 -8.11 10.80
C ASP A 106 -1.91 -7.49 10.94
N GLN A 107 -1.73 -6.25 10.47
CA GLN A 107 -0.47 -5.51 10.53
C GLN A 107 -0.39 -4.55 11.73
N ILE A 108 -1.29 -4.63 12.72
CA ILE A 108 -1.32 -3.69 13.87
C ILE A 108 0.02 -3.62 14.64
N GLY A 109 0.74 -4.76 14.71
CA GLY A 109 2.07 -4.83 15.31
C GLY A 109 3.12 -3.97 14.59
N PHE A 110 2.89 -3.60 13.32
CA PHE A 110 3.71 -2.64 12.60
C PHE A 110 3.68 -1.27 13.27
N VAL A 111 2.48 -0.71 13.46
CA VAL A 111 2.28 0.63 14.05
C VAL A 111 2.83 0.70 15.48
N GLN A 112 2.66 -0.36 16.27
CA GLN A 112 3.15 -0.43 17.65
C GLN A 112 4.67 -0.25 17.76
N ARG A 113 5.45 -0.62 16.72
CA ARG A 113 6.90 -0.40 16.72
C ARG A 113 7.30 1.07 16.76
N ALA A 114 6.40 1.99 16.42
CA ALA A 114 6.67 3.43 16.51
C ALA A 114 6.86 3.91 17.97
N GLY A 115 6.29 3.20 18.96
CA GLY A 115 6.41 3.54 20.39
C GLY A 115 7.46 2.75 21.15
N ALA A 116 8.23 1.90 20.47
CA ALA A 116 9.25 1.02 21.08
C ALA A 116 10.66 1.64 21.13
N HIS A 117 10.76 2.95 20.91
CA HIS A 117 11.99 3.75 20.88
C HIS A 117 11.89 4.91 21.86
#